data_AF-A0A6G0TUE3-F1
#
_entry.id   AF-A0A6G0TUE3-F1
#
_cell.length_a   1.000
_cell.length_b   1.000
_cell.length_c   1.000
_cell.angle_alpha   90.00
_cell.angle_beta   90.00
_cell.angle_gamma   90.00
#
_symmetry.space_group_name_H-M   'P 1'
#
loop_
_entity.id
_entity.type
_entity.pdbx_description
1 polymer ?
#
loop_
_entity_poly.entity_id
_entity_poly.type
_entity_poly.pdbx_seq_one_letter_code
_entity_poly.pdbx_strand_id
1 'polypeptide(L)'
;MMIEDKSCSEQSIMDTLVDDKQPTDTVKTLENDVSNDEVWEIIDKEDDEDLRNLSAGVYAFILLIIGIPLWWRMTEVQRHPLPYAEISQLGTVDVVISTDIFVYTKNPFVTDRIIEQMYTTFNSTMFKINAQPSTLINSDRSLNELEMVITPLGSLQLIETNSVDDIIVGIGRNIYFPPNTDIELLMDSLLRLLQTDALSDSMISMLNPGNHSDDQQVVTDRQRRVRPSSDYNVLLTVVNPEPEKLHVDWKPEIPLNRYLQPLLDQLKLISNFSVQSQWLYLIDLVQKPPKLNTTFVLDKNHAQYIITPLEKKLGSGVSRNPCIHFVVYVTPCSYIPLYFHENDQLTTAMMSARWGGVQFLNANEISCNESVSFIPDDLSIMTPIITQFHSLIGVPNMSKHMSLIPLKSSTLRQWQLDSMYRLKIIEQYTNTRITLTSLSRLLGEISNIVIIKEVGKAVTESVEAATKVLHCLERGQLEEALEYSKIAFETSEFAFTHPSLLALLYFPDDQKYAVYIPLFLPVMIPVLMSLKGVRKWIYFKYNI
;
A
#
# COMPACT_ATOMS: atom_id res chain seq x y z
N MET A 1 -56.48 18.85 23.10
CA MET A 1 -56.31 17.91 24.23
C MET A 1 -55.12 18.45 25.01
N MET A 2 -55.34 19.31 26.01
CA MET A 2 -55.62 18.93 27.42
C MET A 2 -54.44 18.15 28.04
N ILE A 3 -53.89 18.45 29.22
CA ILE A 3 -54.08 19.51 30.25
C ILE A 3 -52.96 19.29 31.33
N GLU A 4 -52.88 20.17 32.35
CA GLU A 4 -52.35 20.04 33.74
C GLU A 4 -50.88 20.45 34.03
N ASP A 5 -50.54 21.18 35.12
CA ASP A 5 -51.30 22.10 36.02
C ASP A 5 -50.34 23.05 36.79
N LYS A 6 -50.87 23.87 37.73
CA LYS A 6 -50.19 24.85 38.63
C LYS A 6 -49.08 24.22 39.51
N SER A 7 -48.14 24.92 40.18
CA SER A 7 -48.05 26.29 40.77
C SER A 7 -46.53 26.68 40.98
N CYS A 8 -46.03 27.71 41.69
CA CYS A 8 -46.58 28.72 42.64
C CYS A 8 -45.65 29.98 42.78
N SER A 9 -45.93 30.79 43.81
CA SER A 9 -45.21 31.93 44.47
C SER A 9 -43.77 31.61 44.97
N GLU A 10 -42.83 32.54 45.24
CA GLU A 10 -42.72 34.03 45.28
C GLU A 10 -41.19 34.40 45.27
N GLN A 11 -40.64 35.62 45.43
CA GLN A 11 -41.10 36.99 45.81
C GLN A 11 -40.26 38.06 45.04
N SER A 12 -40.34 39.38 45.35
CA SER A 12 -39.84 40.41 44.40
C SER A 12 -39.38 41.80 44.96
N ILE A 13 -38.24 42.31 44.45
CA ILE A 13 -37.87 43.73 44.14
C ILE A 13 -37.53 44.72 45.31
N MET A 14 -36.85 45.83 44.93
CA MET A 14 -36.80 47.19 45.52
C MET A 14 -35.60 47.48 46.48
N ASP A 15 -34.90 48.63 46.47
CA ASP A 15 -35.02 49.80 45.58
C ASP A 15 -33.88 50.86 45.66
N THR A 16 -33.86 51.78 44.67
CA THR A 16 -33.52 53.24 44.75
C THR A 16 -32.17 53.79 45.22
N LEU A 17 -31.77 55.04 44.89
CA LEU A 17 -31.94 55.97 43.74
C LEU A 17 -31.14 57.27 44.05
N VAL A 18 -31.09 58.15 43.05
CA VAL A 18 -31.01 59.64 43.12
C VAL A 18 -29.63 60.26 42.91
N ASP A 19 -29.64 61.19 41.95
CA ASP A 19 -28.58 62.06 41.50
C ASP A 19 -29.04 63.53 41.66
N ASP A 20 -28.08 64.43 41.83
CA ASP A 20 -28.07 65.87 41.49
C ASP A 20 -29.14 66.88 41.99
N LYS A 21 -28.68 68.05 42.49
CA LYS A 21 -29.13 69.41 42.06
C LYS A 21 -28.48 70.62 42.76
N GLN A 22 -28.12 71.61 41.92
CA GLN A 22 -27.94 73.07 42.16
C GLN A 22 -29.28 73.78 42.58
N PRO A 23 -29.44 75.13 42.80
CA PRO A 23 -28.60 76.29 42.38
C PRO A 23 -28.57 77.61 43.24
N THR A 24 -27.80 78.63 42.77
CA THR A 24 -27.98 80.13 42.90
C THR A 24 -27.90 80.79 44.31
N ASP A 25 -27.48 82.05 44.53
CA ASP A 25 -27.32 83.24 43.64
C ASP A 25 -26.31 84.33 44.17
N THR A 26 -25.98 85.31 43.31
CA THR A 26 -25.12 86.55 43.39
C THR A 26 -24.93 87.34 44.73
N VAL A 27 -23.89 88.17 45.01
CA VAL A 27 -23.44 89.47 44.37
C VAL A 27 -22.04 89.97 44.88
N LYS A 28 -21.15 90.49 43.97
CA LYS A 28 -20.07 91.55 44.04
C LYS A 28 -19.34 91.90 45.38
N THR A 29 -18.03 92.24 45.48
CA THR A 29 -16.93 92.57 44.51
C THR A 29 -15.56 92.68 45.23
N LEU A 30 -14.44 92.38 44.53
CA LEU A 30 -13.02 92.75 44.82
C LEU A 30 -12.43 92.11 46.10
N GLU A 31 -11.21 91.54 46.18
CA GLU A 31 -9.96 91.63 45.40
C GLU A 31 -9.36 90.22 45.07
N ASN A 32 -8.15 90.18 44.49
CA ASN A 32 -7.49 88.98 43.97
C ASN A 32 -7.29 87.83 44.99
N ASP A 33 -7.83 86.66 44.68
CA ASP A 33 -7.31 85.36 45.13
C ASP A 33 -7.49 84.35 43.98
N VAL A 34 -6.42 83.65 43.59
CA VAL A 34 -6.51 82.46 42.73
C VAL A 34 -6.76 81.30 43.68
N SER A 35 -7.97 80.75 43.64
CA SER A 35 -8.46 79.82 44.66
C SER A 35 -7.69 78.51 44.70
N ASN A 36 -7.26 78.10 45.90
CA ASN A 36 -6.62 76.80 46.16
C ASN A 36 -7.41 75.59 45.62
N ASP A 37 -8.73 75.71 45.47
CA ASP A 37 -9.57 74.65 44.93
C ASP A 37 -9.17 74.27 43.50
N GLU A 38 -8.71 75.22 42.66
CA GLU A 38 -8.16 74.91 41.32
C GLU A 38 -6.87 74.07 41.43
N VAL A 39 -6.04 74.29 42.46
CA VAL A 39 -4.76 73.60 42.63
C VAL A 39 -4.97 72.13 43.04
N TRP A 40 -5.87 71.86 43.97
CA TRP A 40 -6.19 70.48 44.37
C TRP A 40 -6.90 69.72 43.23
N GLU A 41 -7.81 70.37 42.50
CA GLU A 41 -8.47 69.76 41.34
C GLU A 41 -7.51 69.50 40.15
N ILE A 42 -6.34 70.16 40.10
CA ILE A 42 -5.27 69.87 39.14
C ILE A 42 -4.43 68.67 39.62
N ILE A 43 -4.06 68.61 40.90
CA ILE A 43 -3.24 67.53 41.47
C ILE A 43 -3.97 66.18 41.40
N ASP A 44 -5.24 66.12 41.80
CA ASP A 44 -6.03 64.87 41.73
C ASP A 44 -6.16 64.36 40.29
N LYS A 45 -6.26 65.28 39.30
CA LYS A 45 -6.30 64.91 37.86
C LYS A 45 -4.95 64.40 37.33
N GLU A 46 -3.84 64.88 37.88
CA GLU A 46 -2.48 64.48 37.46
C GLU A 46 -2.15 63.07 37.97
N ASP A 47 -2.45 62.77 39.24
CA ASP A 47 -2.29 61.42 39.82
C ASP A 47 -3.22 60.38 39.16
N ASP A 48 -4.48 60.73 38.86
CA ASP A 48 -5.39 59.86 38.10
C ASP A 48 -4.91 59.59 36.67
N GLU A 49 -4.32 60.58 36.00
CA GLU A 49 -3.75 60.41 34.66
C GLU A 49 -2.50 59.52 34.69
N ASP A 50 -1.65 59.66 35.70
CA ASP A 50 -0.50 58.79 35.94
C ASP A 50 -0.90 57.34 36.18
N LEU A 51 -1.86 57.08 37.07
CA LEU A 51 -2.38 55.75 37.36
C LEU A 51 -3.07 55.12 36.14
N ARG A 52 -3.81 55.92 35.36
CA ARG A 52 -4.42 55.49 34.08
C ARG A 52 -3.37 55.09 33.04
N ASN A 53 -2.29 55.86 32.91
CA ASN A 53 -1.21 55.55 31.96
C ASN A 53 -0.39 54.34 32.42
N LEU A 54 -0.09 54.21 33.72
CA LEU A 54 0.59 53.05 34.29
C LEU A 54 -0.22 51.76 34.07
N SER A 55 -1.51 51.76 34.42
CA SER A 55 -2.40 50.60 34.27
C SER A 55 -2.61 50.21 32.80
N ALA A 56 -2.73 51.18 31.90
CA ALA A 56 -2.75 50.93 30.46
C ALA A 56 -1.44 50.29 29.95
N GLY A 57 -0.29 50.71 30.47
CA GLY A 57 1.01 50.12 30.18
C GLY A 57 1.13 48.66 30.65
N VAL A 58 0.69 48.37 31.87
CA VAL A 58 0.65 47.01 32.43
C VAL A 58 -0.30 46.10 31.64
N TYR A 59 -1.49 46.59 31.28
CA TYR A 59 -2.45 45.84 30.46
C TYR A 59 -1.89 45.51 29.08
N ALA A 60 -1.27 46.49 28.41
CA ALA A 60 -0.61 46.29 27.12
C ALA A 60 0.55 45.30 27.22
N PHE A 61 1.35 45.35 28.28
CA PHE A 61 2.44 44.41 28.53
C PHE A 61 1.91 42.97 28.70
N ILE A 62 0.89 42.76 29.53
CA ILE A 62 0.27 41.44 29.74
C ILE A 62 -0.30 40.90 28.42
N LEU A 63 -1.02 41.72 27.66
CA LEU A 63 -1.64 41.30 26.40
C LEU A 63 -0.59 40.92 25.34
N LEU A 64 0.49 41.70 25.19
CA LEU A 64 1.52 41.44 24.19
C LEU A 64 2.47 40.29 24.58
N ILE A 65 2.86 40.19 25.85
CA ILE A 65 3.86 39.21 26.34
C ILE A 65 3.23 37.87 26.73
N ILE A 66 1.99 37.87 27.23
CA ILE A 66 1.29 36.65 27.66
C ILE A 66 0.13 36.34 26.69
N GLY A 67 -0.72 37.32 26.39
CA GLY A 67 -1.92 37.14 25.57
C GLY A 67 -1.63 36.61 24.16
N ILE A 68 -0.74 37.27 23.40
CA ILE A 68 -0.41 36.86 22.03
C ILE A 68 0.26 35.47 21.99
N PRO A 69 1.31 35.15 22.78
CA PRO A 69 1.91 33.82 22.78
C PRO A 69 0.96 32.71 23.26
N LEU A 70 0.09 33.01 24.25
CA LEU A 70 -0.93 32.06 24.70
C LEU A 70 -1.97 31.81 23.60
N TRP A 71 -2.44 32.86 22.90
CA TRP A 71 -3.37 32.71 21.78
C TRP A 71 -2.76 31.94 20.61
N TRP A 72 -1.49 32.18 20.27
CA TRP A 72 -0.81 31.42 19.23
C TRP A 72 -0.75 29.93 19.60
N ARG A 73 -0.32 29.62 20.83
CA ARG A 73 -0.21 28.23 21.34
C ARG A 73 -1.57 27.53 21.50
N MET A 74 -2.63 28.26 21.85
CA MET A 74 -3.98 27.73 22.01
C MET A 74 -4.74 27.60 20.67
N THR A 75 -4.27 28.25 19.60
CA THR A 75 -4.85 28.13 18.24
C THR A 75 -3.92 27.42 17.25
N GLU A 76 -2.86 26.79 17.75
CA GLU A 76 -1.98 25.89 17.01
C GLU A 76 -2.68 24.54 16.79
N VAL A 77 -2.55 23.99 15.59
CA VAL A 77 -3.17 22.72 15.22
C VAL A 77 -2.46 21.57 15.95
N GLN A 78 -3.21 20.63 16.54
CA GLN A 78 -2.60 19.47 17.19
C GLN A 78 -1.89 18.58 16.15
N ARG A 79 -0.57 18.43 16.27
CA ARG A 79 0.24 17.55 15.42
C ARG A 79 1.09 16.62 16.27
N HIS A 80 0.93 15.31 16.09
CA HIS A 80 1.89 14.33 16.59
C HIS A 80 3.24 14.50 15.88
N PRO A 81 4.39 14.46 16.58
CA PRO A 81 5.70 14.50 15.92
C PRO A 81 5.88 13.28 15.02
N LEU A 82 6.45 13.49 13.83
CA LEU A 82 6.76 12.43 12.87
C LEU A 82 8.28 12.29 12.65
N PRO A 83 8.79 11.07 12.39
CA PRO A 83 10.21 10.81 12.20
C PRO A 83 10.69 11.20 10.78
N TYR A 84 10.57 12.49 10.43
CA TYR A 84 10.92 13.01 9.10
C TYR A 84 12.36 12.68 8.66
N ALA A 85 13.31 12.68 9.60
CA ALA A 85 14.71 12.33 9.32
C ALA A 85 14.86 10.87 8.88
N GLU A 86 14.23 9.93 9.61
CA GLU A 86 14.28 8.49 9.31
C GLU A 86 13.55 8.18 8.00
N ILE A 87 12.40 8.81 7.74
CA ILE A 87 11.69 8.71 6.45
C ILE A 87 12.60 9.16 5.29
N SER A 88 13.37 10.25 5.47
CA SER A 88 14.33 10.69 4.44
C SER A 88 15.48 9.70 4.22
N GLN A 89 15.93 9.01 5.28
CA GLN A 89 16.99 8.01 5.21
C GLN A 89 16.55 6.76 4.41
N LEU A 90 15.30 6.30 4.59
CA LEU A 90 14.71 5.23 3.76
C LEU A 90 14.73 5.56 2.26
N GLY A 91 14.71 6.85 1.90
CA GLY A 91 14.86 7.34 0.54
C GLY A 91 16.28 7.19 -0.05
N THR A 92 17.30 7.03 0.80
CA THR A 92 18.73 7.03 0.42
C THR A 92 19.43 5.68 0.56
N VAL A 93 18.84 4.71 1.27
CA VAL A 93 19.45 3.39 1.46
C VAL A 93 19.09 2.46 0.30
N ASP A 94 20.12 1.86 -0.30
CA ASP A 94 20.00 0.80 -1.30
C ASP A 94 19.68 -0.54 -0.64
N VAL A 95 18.87 -1.37 -1.30
CA VAL A 95 18.45 -2.66 -0.74
C VAL A 95 19.43 -3.76 -1.15
N VAL A 96 20.04 -4.41 -0.15
CA VAL A 96 20.94 -5.55 -0.34
C VAL A 96 20.31 -6.79 0.28
N ILE A 97 20.18 -7.86 -0.52
CA ILE A 97 19.68 -9.16 -0.06
C ILE A 97 20.86 -10.13 0.05
N SER A 98 21.19 -10.58 1.26
CA SER A 98 22.17 -11.64 1.45
C SER A 98 21.60 -13.00 1.05
N THR A 99 22.42 -13.86 0.44
CA THR A 99 22.00 -15.19 -0.03
C THR A 99 23.14 -16.18 0.07
N ASP A 100 22.95 -17.24 0.85
CA ASP A 100 23.93 -18.30 1.00
C ASP A 100 23.81 -19.30 -0.16
N ILE A 101 24.94 -19.61 -0.81
CA ILE A 101 24.98 -20.55 -1.94
C ILE A 101 26.04 -21.62 -1.69
N PHE A 102 25.61 -22.87 -1.62
CA PHE A 102 26.47 -24.02 -1.36
C PHE A 102 26.82 -24.74 -2.67
N VAL A 103 28.11 -24.81 -3.01
CA VAL A 103 28.58 -25.41 -4.27
C VAL A 103 29.27 -26.75 -4.01
N TYR A 104 28.83 -27.80 -4.70
CA TYR A 104 29.47 -29.11 -4.72
C TYR A 104 29.92 -29.48 -6.14
N THR A 105 31.20 -29.84 -6.29
CA THR A 105 31.76 -30.48 -7.49
C THR A 105 32.71 -31.61 -7.04
N LYS A 106 32.95 -32.61 -7.91
CA LYS A 106 33.91 -33.67 -7.64
C LYS A 106 35.37 -33.17 -7.57
N ASN A 107 35.66 -32.03 -8.19
CA ASN A 107 36.97 -31.39 -8.21
C ASN A 107 36.94 -30.03 -7.51
N PRO A 108 37.54 -29.87 -6.31
CA PRO A 108 37.54 -28.62 -5.56
C PRO A 108 37.95 -27.37 -6.36
N PHE A 109 38.87 -27.51 -7.33
CA PHE A 109 39.29 -26.40 -8.20
C PHE A 109 38.15 -25.85 -9.08
N VAL A 110 37.18 -26.70 -9.44
CA VAL A 110 35.97 -26.26 -10.17
C VAL A 110 35.01 -25.55 -9.23
N THR A 111 34.84 -26.04 -7.99
CA THR A 111 34.10 -25.31 -6.94
C THR A 111 34.67 -23.91 -6.73
N ASP A 112 35.99 -23.77 -6.54
CA ASP A 112 36.64 -22.47 -6.31
C ASP A 112 36.42 -21.50 -7.49
N ARG A 113 36.51 -21.99 -8.74
CA ARG A 113 36.24 -21.19 -9.95
C ARG A 113 34.78 -20.77 -10.09
N ILE A 114 33.83 -21.65 -9.76
CA ILE A 114 32.40 -21.31 -9.74
C ILE A 114 32.13 -20.24 -8.69
N ILE A 115 32.74 -20.38 -7.49
CA ILE A 115 32.63 -19.41 -6.40
C ILE A 115 33.21 -18.04 -6.81
N GLU A 116 34.41 -18.01 -7.42
CA GLU A 116 35.02 -16.76 -7.93
C GLU A 116 34.12 -16.07 -8.97
N GLN A 117 33.63 -16.81 -9.96
CA GLN A 117 32.75 -16.26 -11.00
C GLN A 117 31.38 -15.81 -10.46
N MET A 118 30.92 -16.41 -9.37
CA MET A 118 29.70 -15.99 -8.68
C MET A 118 29.89 -14.62 -8.01
N TYR A 119 31.03 -14.39 -7.34
CA TYR A 119 31.35 -13.09 -6.77
C TYR A 119 31.51 -12.00 -7.85
N THR A 120 32.10 -12.30 -9.01
CA THR A 120 32.21 -11.31 -10.10
C THR A 120 30.86 -10.99 -10.74
N THR A 121 30.02 -12.00 -10.97
CA THR A 121 28.70 -11.84 -11.61
C THR A 121 27.72 -11.05 -10.75
N PHE A 122 27.64 -11.33 -9.45
CA PHE A 122 26.64 -10.72 -8.57
C PHE A 122 27.03 -9.34 -8.00
N ASN A 123 28.29 -8.90 -8.16
CA ASN A 123 28.81 -7.64 -7.60
C ASN A 123 28.05 -6.37 -8.02
N SER A 124 27.42 -6.37 -9.20
CA SER A 124 26.60 -5.24 -9.71
C SER A 124 25.11 -5.38 -9.40
N THR A 125 24.70 -6.44 -8.70
CA THR A 125 23.29 -6.75 -8.41
C THR A 125 22.92 -6.35 -6.98
N MET A 126 21.61 -6.37 -6.68
CA MET A 126 21.10 -6.20 -5.31
C MET A 126 21.40 -7.39 -4.37
N PHE A 127 22.16 -8.40 -4.82
CA PHE A 127 22.44 -9.61 -4.03
C PHE A 127 23.87 -9.63 -3.51
N LYS A 128 24.00 -9.85 -2.20
CA LYS A 128 25.26 -10.20 -1.55
C LYS A 128 25.32 -11.72 -1.39
N ILE A 129 25.99 -12.39 -2.32
CA ILE A 129 26.14 -13.84 -2.26
C ILE A 129 27.20 -14.22 -1.23
N ASN A 130 26.90 -15.18 -0.36
CA ASN A 130 27.87 -15.85 0.49
C ASN A 130 28.08 -17.28 -0.04
N ALA A 131 29.05 -17.44 -0.95
CA ALA A 131 29.29 -18.72 -1.62
C ALA A 131 30.27 -19.58 -0.81
N GLN A 132 29.91 -20.84 -0.55
CA GLN A 132 30.68 -21.78 0.27
C GLN A 132 30.76 -23.20 -0.36
N PRO A 133 31.85 -23.96 -0.18
CA PRO A 133 31.90 -25.36 -0.58
C PRO A 133 30.96 -26.22 0.29
N SER A 134 30.13 -27.04 -0.35
CA SER A 134 29.21 -27.95 0.34
C SER A 134 29.93 -29.22 0.81
N THR A 135 29.62 -29.68 2.03
CA THR A 135 30.24 -30.87 2.65
C THR A 135 29.54 -32.19 2.28
N LEU A 136 28.66 -32.20 1.27
CA LEU A 136 27.87 -33.39 0.90
C LEU A 136 28.74 -34.48 0.29
N ILE A 137 28.78 -35.65 0.95
CA ILE A 137 29.91 -36.59 0.79
C ILE A 137 29.82 -37.49 -0.46
N ASN A 138 28.64 -37.74 -1.02
CA ASN A 138 28.46 -38.64 -2.18
C ASN A 138 27.57 -38.03 -3.29
N SER A 139 28.18 -37.65 -4.41
CA SER A 139 27.49 -37.31 -5.67
C SER A 139 26.92 -38.49 -6.44
N ASP A 140 27.35 -39.71 -6.15
CA ASP A 140 26.94 -40.92 -6.89
C ASP A 140 25.61 -41.50 -6.35
N ARG A 141 24.82 -40.69 -5.63
CA ARG A 141 23.48 -41.02 -5.15
C ARG A 141 22.43 -40.76 -6.22
N SER A 142 21.29 -41.45 -6.13
CA SER A 142 20.16 -41.21 -7.01
C SER A 142 19.56 -39.80 -6.78
N LEU A 143 18.99 -39.19 -7.83
CA LEU A 143 18.40 -37.84 -7.77
C LEU A 143 17.38 -37.70 -6.63
N ASN A 144 16.60 -38.76 -6.36
CA ASN A 144 15.60 -38.80 -5.29
C ASN A 144 16.21 -38.74 -3.88
N GLU A 145 17.44 -39.23 -3.68
CA GLU A 145 18.14 -39.15 -2.38
C GLU A 145 18.78 -37.77 -2.17
N LEU A 146 19.17 -37.09 -3.26
CA LEU A 146 19.69 -35.73 -3.21
C LEU A 146 18.58 -34.71 -2.89
N GLU A 147 17.36 -34.91 -3.38
CA GLU A 147 16.17 -34.11 -3.03
C GLU A 147 15.75 -34.21 -1.54
N MET A 148 16.23 -35.22 -0.79
CA MET A 148 15.94 -35.33 0.65
C MET A 148 16.81 -34.41 1.53
N VAL A 149 17.80 -33.74 0.95
CA VAL A 149 18.67 -32.78 1.67
C VAL A 149 17.86 -31.52 2.00
N ILE A 150 17.67 -31.26 3.30
CA ILE A 150 17.03 -30.04 3.77
C ILE A 150 18.02 -28.87 3.66
N THR A 151 17.70 -27.92 2.79
CA THR A 151 18.43 -26.67 2.58
C THR A 151 17.75 -25.51 3.32
N PRO A 152 18.50 -24.61 3.99
CA PRO A 152 17.92 -23.50 4.76
C PRO A 152 17.17 -22.51 3.86
N LEU A 153 16.22 -21.79 4.46
CA LEU A 153 15.33 -20.88 3.75
C LEU A 153 16.10 -19.72 3.11
N GLY A 154 15.84 -19.45 1.83
CA GLY A 154 16.55 -18.44 1.07
C GLY A 154 17.94 -18.84 0.56
N SER A 155 18.44 -20.04 0.90
CA SER A 155 19.70 -20.55 0.35
C SER A 155 19.49 -21.33 -0.95
N LEU A 156 20.56 -21.54 -1.72
CA LEU A 156 20.58 -22.45 -2.86
C LEU A 156 21.72 -23.45 -2.74
N GLN A 157 21.54 -24.64 -3.30
CA GLN A 157 22.62 -25.61 -3.42
C GLN A 157 22.84 -26.03 -4.88
N LEU A 158 24.08 -25.92 -5.35
CA LEU A 158 24.52 -26.41 -6.64
C LEU A 158 25.24 -27.75 -6.46
N ILE A 159 24.86 -28.76 -7.24
CA ILE A 159 25.39 -30.12 -7.15
C ILE A 159 25.77 -30.64 -8.53
N GLU A 160 27.07 -30.85 -8.75
CA GLU A 160 27.58 -31.56 -9.92
C GLU A 160 27.16 -33.03 -9.88
N THR A 161 26.56 -33.55 -10.96
CA THR A 161 26.18 -34.96 -11.07
C THR A 161 26.27 -35.48 -12.51
N ASN A 162 26.59 -36.77 -12.64
CA ASN A 162 26.58 -37.47 -13.93
C ASN A 162 25.20 -38.06 -14.27
N SER A 163 24.19 -37.89 -13.41
CA SER A 163 22.84 -38.45 -13.60
C SER A 163 21.91 -37.58 -14.45
N VAL A 164 22.42 -36.48 -15.01
CA VAL A 164 21.63 -35.46 -15.72
C VAL A 164 22.41 -34.94 -16.93
N ASP A 165 21.73 -34.74 -18.06
CA ASP A 165 22.33 -34.27 -19.32
C ASP A 165 22.37 -32.73 -19.47
N ASP A 166 21.45 -32.01 -18.80
CA ASP A 166 21.27 -30.55 -18.82
C ASP A 166 21.21 -29.97 -17.37
N ILE A 167 21.04 -28.66 -17.20
CA ILE A 167 20.73 -28.11 -15.86
C ILE A 167 19.30 -28.49 -15.46
N ILE A 168 19.16 -29.22 -14.35
CA ILE A 168 17.87 -29.53 -13.70
C ILE A 168 17.73 -28.75 -12.40
N VAL A 169 16.59 -28.09 -12.22
CA VAL A 169 16.21 -27.51 -10.92
C VAL A 169 15.25 -28.45 -10.19
N GLY A 170 15.59 -28.73 -8.92
CA GLY A 170 14.86 -29.62 -8.03
C GLY A 170 13.50 -29.09 -7.56
N ILE A 171 12.84 -29.87 -6.69
CA ILE A 171 11.61 -29.48 -5.98
C ILE A 171 11.96 -28.64 -4.75
N GLY A 172 13.09 -28.96 -4.10
CA GLY A 172 13.68 -28.20 -3.01
C GLY A 172 14.38 -26.91 -3.48
N ARG A 173 15.61 -26.69 -2.99
CA ARG A 173 16.48 -25.55 -3.34
C ARG A 173 17.77 -26.01 -4.05
N ASN A 174 17.71 -27.21 -4.63
CA ASN A 174 18.85 -27.90 -5.24
C ASN A 174 18.84 -27.69 -6.75
N ILE A 175 20.02 -27.47 -7.32
CA ILE A 175 20.27 -27.27 -8.75
C ILE A 175 21.33 -28.29 -9.15
N TYR A 176 21.00 -29.14 -10.12
CA TYR A 176 21.85 -30.20 -10.63
C TYR A 176 22.41 -29.80 -11.98
N PHE A 177 23.70 -30.04 -12.20
CA PHE A 177 24.36 -29.73 -13.47
C PHE A 177 25.40 -30.80 -13.82
N PRO A 178 25.60 -31.13 -15.11
CA PRO A 178 26.65 -32.04 -15.55
C PRO A 178 28.06 -31.42 -15.39
N PRO A 179 29.12 -32.25 -15.23
CA PRO A 179 30.49 -31.76 -15.04
C PRO A 179 31.08 -30.99 -16.23
N ASN A 180 30.46 -31.08 -17.41
CA ASN A 180 30.87 -30.35 -18.62
C ASN A 180 30.06 -29.05 -18.86
N THR A 181 29.28 -28.59 -17.87
CA THR A 181 28.47 -27.36 -17.99
C THR A 181 29.37 -26.12 -18.10
N ASP A 182 29.00 -25.19 -18.98
CA ASP A 182 29.65 -23.88 -19.03
C ASP A 182 29.27 -23.04 -17.80
N ILE A 183 30.28 -22.43 -17.17
CA ILE A 183 30.10 -21.61 -15.96
C ILE A 183 29.29 -20.36 -16.30
N GLU A 184 29.42 -19.78 -17.49
CA GLU A 184 28.63 -18.61 -17.90
C GLU A 184 27.12 -18.95 -17.97
N LEU A 185 26.77 -20.09 -18.57
CA LEU A 185 25.39 -20.58 -18.65
C LEU A 185 24.83 -20.97 -17.27
N LEU A 186 25.68 -21.47 -16.36
CA LEU A 186 25.31 -21.73 -14.97
C LEU A 186 25.03 -20.42 -14.21
N MET A 187 25.81 -19.35 -14.43
CA MET A 187 25.57 -18.05 -13.82
C MET A 187 24.30 -17.38 -14.35
N ASP A 188 24.06 -17.40 -15.66
CA ASP A 188 22.81 -16.93 -16.27
C ASP A 188 21.59 -17.66 -15.68
N SER A 189 21.72 -18.97 -15.46
CA SER A 189 20.69 -19.79 -14.83
C SER A 189 20.40 -19.36 -13.38
N LEU A 190 21.44 -19.02 -12.59
CA LEU A 190 21.28 -18.50 -11.24
C LEU A 190 20.64 -17.11 -11.19
N LEU A 191 21.03 -16.19 -12.09
CA LEU A 191 20.45 -14.84 -12.19
C LEU A 191 18.93 -14.93 -12.42
N ARG A 192 18.49 -15.78 -13.35
CA ARG A 192 17.07 -16.01 -13.66
C ARG A 192 16.32 -16.66 -12.49
N LEU A 193 16.92 -17.64 -11.81
CA LEU A 193 16.29 -18.33 -10.68
C LEU A 193 16.09 -17.40 -9.48
N LEU A 194 17.08 -16.55 -9.20
CA LEU A 194 17.01 -15.48 -8.18
C LEU A 194 16.19 -14.25 -8.62
N GLN A 195 15.75 -14.22 -9.89
CA GLN A 195 14.96 -13.14 -10.49
C GLN A 195 15.58 -11.73 -10.35
N THR A 196 16.91 -11.62 -10.49
CA THR A 196 17.66 -10.35 -10.33
C THR A 196 17.03 -9.17 -11.07
N ASP A 197 16.64 -9.42 -12.31
CA ASP A 197 16.19 -8.39 -13.24
C ASP A 197 14.73 -7.98 -12.95
N ALA A 198 13.91 -8.93 -12.49
CA ALA A 198 12.52 -8.65 -12.13
C ALA A 198 12.40 -7.93 -10.79
N LEU A 199 13.29 -8.21 -9.83
CA LEU A 199 13.33 -7.51 -8.54
C LEU A 199 13.81 -6.06 -8.72
N SER A 200 14.89 -5.87 -9.48
CA SER A 200 15.42 -4.54 -9.79
C SER A 200 14.46 -3.71 -10.65
N ASP A 201 13.87 -4.26 -11.73
CA ASP A 201 12.84 -3.58 -12.52
C ASP A 201 11.61 -3.22 -11.67
N SER A 202 11.18 -4.10 -10.75
CA SER A 202 10.06 -3.79 -9.84
C SER A 202 10.38 -2.59 -8.96
N MET A 203 11.55 -2.57 -8.30
CA MET A 203 11.95 -1.45 -7.44
C MET A 203 12.14 -0.15 -8.25
N ILE A 204 12.87 -0.19 -9.37
CA ILE A 204 13.17 0.98 -10.20
C ILE A 204 11.89 1.59 -10.79
N SER A 205 11.00 0.76 -11.35
CA SER A 205 9.79 1.25 -12.01
C SER A 205 8.70 1.72 -11.05
N MET A 206 8.72 1.27 -9.78
CA MET A 206 7.89 1.81 -8.71
C MET A 206 8.40 3.18 -8.23
N LEU A 207 9.72 3.32 -8.03
CA LEU A 207 10.33 4.58 -7.57
C LEU A 207 10.35 5.67 -8.66
N ASN A 208 10.57 5.29 -9.93
CA ASN A 208 10.69 6.20 -11.06
C ASN A 208 9.75 5.75 -12.20
N PRO A 209 8.45 6.10 -12.16
CA PRO A 209 7.49 5.74 -13.20
C PRO A 209 7.93 6.21 -14.58
N GLY A 210 8.21 5.26 -15.47
CA GLY A 210 8.76 5.50 -16.82
C GLY A 210 10.09 4.80 -17.04
N ASN A 211 10.92 4.65 -16.00
CA ASN A 211 12.14 3.85 -16.07
C ASN A 211 11.79 2.38 -15.86
N HIS A 212 12.25 1.51 -16.77
CA HIS A 212 12.01 0.07 -16.74
C HIS A 212 13.12 -0.66 -17.50
N SER A 213 13.23 -1.96 -17.31
CA SER A 213 14.15 -2.83 -18.04
C SER A 213 13.86 -2.81 -19.55
N ASP A 214 14.92 -2.90 -20.37
CA ASP A 214 14.83 -3.10 -21.81
C ASP A 214 14.29 -4.51 -22.17
N ASP A 215 14.32 -5.47 -21.22
CA ASP A 215 13.76 -6.81 -21.44
C ASP A 215 12.22 -6.80 -21.39
N GLN A 216 11.62 -6.96 -22.57
CA GLN A 216 10.17 -7.07 -22.75
C GLN A 216 9.53 -8.20 -21.93
N GLN A 217 10.24 -9.29 -21.62
CA GLN A 217 9.69 -10.39 -20.81
C GLN A 217 9.51 -9.93 -19.36
N VAL A 218 10.54 -9.31 -18.76
CA VAL A 218 10.47 -8.75 -17.41
C VAL A 218 9.35 -7.70 -17.29
N VAL A 219 9.26 -6.79 -18.27
CA VAL A 219 8.23 -5.75 -18.32
C VAL A 219 6.83 -6.33 -18.44
N THR A 220 6.62 -7.30 -19.35
CA THR A 220 5.29 -7.91 -19.54
C THR A 220 4.86 -8.75 -18.34
N ASP A 221 5.76 -9.48 -17.70
CA ASP A 221 5.47 -10.22 -16.48
C ASP A 221 5.14 -9.27 -15.31
N ARG A 222 5.85 -8.15 -15.13
CA ARG A 222 5.47 -7.11 -14.15
C ARG A 222 4.12 -6.47 -14.45
N GLN A 223 3.78 -6.25 -15.71
CA GLN A 223 2.47 -5.68 -16.09
C GLN A 223 1.32 -6.66 -15.85
N ARG A 224 1.56 -7.98 -15.96
CA ARG A 224 0.57 -9.04 -15.68
C ARG A 224 0.23 -9.17 -14.19
N ARG A 225 1.22 -9.03 -13.30
CA ARG A 225 1.05 -9.23 -11.85
C ARG A 225 -0.08 -8.39 -11.27
N VAL A 226 -0.82 -8.96 -10.32
CA VAL A 226 -1.80 -8.24 -9.50
C VAL A 226 -1.11 -7.19 -8.63
N ARG A 227 -1.86 -6.16 -8.21
CA ARG A 227 -1.30 -5.13 -7.33
C ARG A 227 -0.90 -5.73 -5.98
N PRO A 228 0.20 -5.27 -5.34
CA PRO A 228 0.55 -5.69 -3.98
C PRO A 228 -0.57 -5.36 -2.98
N SER A 229 -0.99 -6.36 -2.21
CA SER A 229 -1.96 -6.28 -1.11
C SER A 229 -1.61 -7.34 -0.06
N SER A 230 -2.06 -7.18 1.19
CA SER A 230 -1.96 -8.22 2.21
C SER A 230 -3.05 -9.27 2.10
N ASP A 231 -4.22 -8.88 1.59
CA ASP A 231 -5.39 -9.72 1.40
C ASP A 231 -5.85 -9.68 -0.06
N TYR A 232 -6.24 -10.83 -0.60
CA TYR A 232 -6.83 -10.98 -1.93
C TYR A 232 -8.12 -11.80 -1.87
N ASN A 233 -9.07 -11.47 -2.74
CA ASN A 233 -10.23 -12.31 -2.99
C ASN A 233 -10.01 -13.08 -4.30
N VAL A 234 -10.33 -14.37 -4.36
CA VAL A 234 -10.26 -15.18 -5.57
C VAL A 234 -11.66 -15.69 -5.89
N LEU A 235 -12.21 -15.25 -7.02
CA LEU A 235 -13.60 -15.49 -7.39
C LEU A 235 -13.69 -16.34 -8.66
N LEU A 236 -14.10 -17.59 -8.51
CA LEU A 236 -14.42 -18.49 -9.62
C LEU A 236 -15.90 -18.33 -10.01
N THR A 237 -16.14 -17.85 -11.21
CA THR A 237 -17.48 -17.61 -11.76
C THR A 237 -17.76 -18.56 -12.90
N VAL A 238 -18.78 -19.40 -12.76
CA VAL A 238 -19.26 -20.26 -13.84
C VAL A 238 -20.42 -19.55 -14.53
N VAL A 239 -20.32 -19.35 -15.85
CA VAL A 239 -21.35 -18.68 -16.65
C VAL A 239 -22.01 -19.70 -17.56
N ASN A 240 -23.31 -19.94 -17.39
CA ASN A 240 -24.11 -20.74 -18.31
C ASN A 240 -25.14 -19.85 -19.06
N PRO A 241 -24.89 -19.54 -20.34
CA PRO A 241 -25.78 -18.67 -21.12
C PRO A 241 -27.13 -19.31 -21.42
N GLU A 242 -27.16 -20.61 -21.74
CA GLU A 242 -28.35 -21.34 -22.21
C GLU A 242 -28.71 -22.53 -21.29
N PRO A 243 -29.06 -22.30 -20.01
CA PRO A 243 -29.34 -23.37 -19.05
C PRO A 243 -30.53 -24.26 -19.45
N GLU A 244 -31.42 -23.76 -20.29
CA GLU A 244 -32.54 -24.52 -20.86
C GLU A 244 -32.11 -25.58 -21.90
N LYS A 245 -30.97 -25.36 -22.57
CA LYS A 245 -30.44 -26.25 -23.63
C LYS A 245 -29.30 -27.14 -23.14
N LEU A 246 -28.44 -26.59 -22.29
CA LEU A 246 -27.25 -27.27 -21.79
C LEU A 246 -27.22 -27.24 -20.26
N HIS A 247 -27.65 -28.33 -19.66
CA HIS A 247 -27.50 -28.54 -18.22
C HIS A 247 -26.08 -29.02 -17.93
N VAL A 248 -25.31 -28.19 -17.20
CA VAL A 248 -23.98 -28.56 -16.69
C VAL A 248 -24.12 -28.99 -15.23
N ASP A 249 -23.68 -30.20 -14.89
CA ASP A 249 -23.51 -30.65 -13.49
C ASP A 249 -22.03 -30.55 -13.13
N TRP A 250 -21.68 -29.45 -12.48
CA TRP A 250 -20.33 -29.20 -11.98
C TRP A 250 -20.40 -28.52 -10.61
N LYS A 251 -19.51 -28.90 -9.70
CA LYS A 251 -19.45 -28.40 -8.32
C LYS A 251 -18.09 -27.77 -8.09
N PRO A 252 -17.87 -26.49 -8.47
CA PRO A 252 -16.55 -25.87 -8.51
C PRO A 252 -15.83 -25.86 -7.15
N GLU A 253 -16.55 -26.02 -6.05
CA GLU A 253 -16.01 -26.12 -4.69
C GLU A 253 -15.07 -27.33 -4.54
N ILE A 254 -15.34 -28.43 -5.24
CA ILE A 254 -14.54 -29.67 -5.16
C ILE A 254 -13.15 -29.49 -5.81
N PRO A 255 -13.03 -29.08 -7.10
CA PRO A 255 -11.73 -28.83 -7.71
C PRO A 255 -11.01 -27.62 -7.11
N LEU A 256 -11.71 -26.57 -6.66
CA LEU A 256 -11.08 -25.46 -5.93
C LEU A 256 -10.36 -25.96 -4.67
N ASN A 257 -11.04 -26.73 -3.83
CA ASN A 257 -10.44 -27.28 -2.61
C ASN A 257 -9.37 -28.35 -2.89
N ARG A 258 -9.49 -29.11 -3.99
CA ARG A 258 -8.49 -30.14 -4.35
C ARG A 258 -7.21 -29.56 -4.94
N TYR A 259 -7.30 -28.55 -5.79
CA TYR A 259 -6.17 -28.07 -6.59
C TYR A 259 -5.71 -26.66 -6.21
N LEU A 260 -6.60 -25.73 -5.91
CA LEU A 260 -6.22 -24.35 -5.59
C LEU A 260 -5.88 -24.18 -4.10
N GLN A 261 -6.69 -24.74 -3.18
CA GLN A 261 -6.48 -24.54 -1.74
C GLN A 261 -5.06 -24.94 -1.25
N PRO A 262 -4.45 -26.08 -1.66
CA PRO A 262 -3.10 -26.43 -1.21
C PRO A 262 -2.02 -25.42 -1.62
N LEU A 263 -2.22 -24.74 -2.76
CA LEU A 263 -1.36 -23.66 -3.22
C LEU A 263 -1.56 -22.39 -2.38
N LEU A 264 -2.80 -22.05 -2.04
CA LEU A 264 -3.11 -20.87 -1.21
C LEU A 264 -2.61 -21.05 0.24
N ASP A 265 -2.73 -22.26 0.80
CA ASP A 265 -2.21 -22.58 2.13
C ASP A 265 -0.68 -22.39 2.19
N GLN A 266 0.03 -22.74 1.11
CA GLN A 266 1.47 -22.53 0.95
C GLN A 266 1.85 -21.04 0.83
N LEU A 267 0.97 -20.21 0.26
CA LEU A 267 1.18 -18.77 0.04
C LEU A 267 0.74 -17.90 1.24
N LYS A 268 0.21 -18.50 2.31
CA LYS A 268 -0.36 -17.79 3.48
C LYS A 268 0.58 -16.79 4.15
N LEU A 269 1.89 -17.03 4.12
CA LEU A 269 2.90 -16.09 4.65
C LEU A 269 3.04 -14.83 3.78
N ILE A 270 2.84 -14.95 2.46
CA ILE A 270 2.91 -13.83 1.51
C ILE A 270 1.65 -12.96 1.61
N SER A 271 0.46 -13.58 1.60
CA SER A 271 -0.83 -12.89 1.60
C SER A 271 -1.96 -13.85 2.00
N ASN A 272 -3.04 -13.31 2.57
CA ASN A 272 -4.27 -14.08 2.79
C ASN A 272 -5.10 -14.13 1.50
N PHE A 273 -5.69 -15.28 1.20
CA PHE A 273 -6.57 -15.46 0.05
C PHE A 273 -7.94 -15.98 0.52
N SER A 274 -9.03 -15.27 0.18
CA SER A 274 -10.39 -15.78 0.38
C SER A 274 -10.95 -16.29 -0.93
N VAL A 275 -11.29 -17.58 -1.02
CA VAL A 275 -11.83 -18.21 -2.22
C VAL A 275 -13.36 -18.21 -2.19
N GLN A 276 -13.98 -17.85 -3.31
CA GLN A 276 -15.43 -17.89 -3.51
C GLN A 276 -15.76 -18.48 -4.88
N SER A 277 -16.84 -19.26 -4.94
CA SER A 277 -17.47 -19.74 -6.19
C SER A 277 -18.82 -19.07 -6.39
N GLN A 278 -19.21 -18.82 -7.64
CA GLN A 278 -20.55 -18.38 -7.98
C GLN A 278 -20.99 -18.88 -9.36
N TRP A 279 -22.30 -18.96 -9.56
CA TRP A 279 -22.93 -19.27 -10.84
C TRP A 279 -23.70 -18.05 -11.37
N LEU A 280 -23.50 -17.75 -12.65
CA LEU A 280 -24.27 -16.76 -13.39
C LEU A 280 -24.97 -17.45 -14.58
N TYR A 281 -26.23 -17.07 -14.80
CA TYR A 281 -27.08 -17.64 -15.85
C TYR A 281 -27.58 -16.54 -16.79
N LEU A 282 -27.91 -16.91 -18.03
CA LEU A 282 -28.54 -16.02 -19.02
C LEU A 282 -27.68 -14.77 -19.34
N ILE A 283 -26.37 -14.97 -19.49
CA ILE A 283 -25.41 -13.95 -19.95
C ILE A 283 -24.81 -14.39 -21.27
N ASP A 284 -25.22 -13.74 -22.36
CA ASP A 284 -24.71 -13.99 -23.71
C ASP A 284 -23.45 -13.18 -24.03
N LEU A 285 -22.71 -13.64 -25.06
CA LEU A 285 -21.62 -12.88 -25.68
C LEU A 285 -22.17 -11.66 -26.43
N VAL A 286 -21.61 -10.49 -26.16
CA VAL A 286 -21.96 -9.23 -26.86
C VAL A 286 -21.62 -9.28 -28.34
N GLN A 287 -20.50 -9.94 -28.70
CA GLN A 287 -20.08 -10.15 -30.07
C GLN A 287 -20.38 -11.60 -30.49
N LYS A 288 -21.08 -11.76 -31.62
CA LYS A 288 -21.24 -13.08 -32.25
C LYS A 288 -19.89 -13.54 -32.79
N PRO A 289 -19.38 -14.72 -32.41
CA PRO A 289 -18.05 -15.16 -32.83
C PRO A 289 -18.04 -15.46 -34.33
N PRO A 290 -17.07 -14.92 -35.11
CA PRO A 290 -16.86 -15.36 -36.48
C PRO A 290 -16.53 -16.86 -36.55
N LYS A 291 -16.99 -17.51 -37.63
CA LYS A 291 -16.68 -18.91 -37.92
C LYS A 291 -15.42 -18.98 -38.79
N LEU A 292 -14.38 -19.64 -38.28
CA LEU A 292 -13.15 -19.93 -39.01
C LEU A 292 -13.14 -21.43 -39.35
N ASN A 293 -13.35 -21.76 -40.62
CA ASN A 293 -13.53 -23.14 -41.10
C ASN A 293 -14.67 -23.88 -40.37
N THR A 294 -14.33 -24.75 -39.41
CA THR A 294 -15.26 -25.55 -38.61
C THR A 294 -15.41 -25.05 -37.17
N THR A 295 -14.53 -24.17 -36.69
CA THR A 295 -14.50 -23.68 -35.31
C THR A 295 -15.01 -22.24 -35.22
N PHE A 296 -15.59 -21.89 -34.08
CA PHE A 296 -15.89 -20.49 -33.76
C PHE A 296 -14.70 -19.88 -33.02
N VAL A 297 -14.41 -18.62 -33.32
CA VAL A 297 -13.20 -17.96 -32.86
C VAL A 297 -13.52 -16.57 -32.33
N LEU A 298 -12.87 -16.18 -31.24
CA LEU A 298 -12.77 -14.80 -30.79
C LEU A 298 -11.31 -14.37 -30.69
N ASP A 299 -10.99 -13.20 -31.21
CA ASP A 299 -9.67 -12.59 -31.01
C ASP A 299 -9.51 -12.25 -29.51
N LYS A 300 -8.35 -12.59 -28.94
CA LYS A 300 -7.98 -12.20 -27.57
C LYS A 300 -7.99 -10.68 -27.37
N ASN A 301 -7.72 -9.88 -28.41
CA ASN A 301 -7.84 -8.42 -28.36
C ASN A 301 -9.29 -7.95 -28.05
N HIS A 302 -10.28 -8.79 -28.32
CA HIS A 302 -11.70 -8.55 -28.05
C HIS A 302 -12.14 -9.02 -26.66
N ALA A 303 -11.22 -9.43 -25.79
CA ALA A 303 -11.48 -9.88 -24.41
C ALA A 303 -12.37 -8.93 -23.59
N GLN A 304 -12.22 -7.62 -23.80
CA GLN A 304 -12.98 -6.59 -23.08
C GLN A 304 -14.50 -6.73 -23.29
N TYR A 305 -14.95 -7.21 -24.45
CA TYR A 305 -16.39 -7.43 -24.70
C TYR A 305 -16.99 -8.61 -23.91
N ILE A 306 -16.16 -9.49 -23.33
CA ILE A 306 -16.59 -10.54 -22.40
C ILE A 306 -16.47 -10.05 -20.96
N ILE A 307 -15.37 -9.35 -20.63
CA ILE A 307 -15.07 -8.89 -19.27
C ILE A 307 -16.05 -7.79 -18.82
N THR A 308 -16.28 -6.75 -19.62
CA THR A 308 -17.07 -5.58 -19.21
C THR A 308 -18.55 -5.88 -18.89
N PRO A 309 -19.27 -6.77 -19.60
CA PRO A 309 -20.62 -7.19 -19.20
C PRO A 309 -20.63 -7.99 -17.90
N LEU A 310 -19.64 -8.87 -17.71
CA LEU A 310 -19.52 -9.71 -16.53
C LEU A 310 -19.16 -8.89 -15.29
N GLU A 311 -18.23 -7.94 -15.38
CA GLU A 311 -17.79 -7.09 -14.27
C GLU A 311 -18.96 -6.40 -13.54
N LYS A 312 -19.97 -5.95 -14.29
CA LYS A 312 -21.23 -5.37 -13.74
C LYS A 312 -22.10 -6.36 -12.95
N LYS A 313 -21.79 -7.65 -13.00
CA LYS A 313 -22.50 -8.77 -12.36
C LYS A 313 -21.64 -9.55 -11.36
N LEU A 314 -20.31 -9.40 -11.39
CA LEU A 314 -19.37 -10.18 -10.57
C LEU A 314 -19.37 -9.79 -9.07
N GLY A 315 -19.96 -8.67 -8.67
CA GLY A 315 -20.13 -8.29 -7.26
C GLY A 315 -18.86 -7.87 -6.51
N SER A 316 -17.69 -7.83 -7.17
CA SER A 316 -16.39 -7.57 -6.53
C SER A 316 -16.25 -6.21 -5.86
N GLY A 317 -17.03 -5.20 -6.28
CA GLY A 317 -17.01 -3.85 -5.71
C GLY A 317 -17.51 -3.73 -4.25
N VAL A 318 -17.93 -4.82 -3.61
CA VAL A 318 -18.34 -4.84 -2.19
C VAL A 318 -17.12 -4.91 -1.24
N SER A 319 -15.98 -5.44 -1.70
CA SER A 319 -14.77 -5.56 -0.89
C SER A 319 -13.77 -4.43 -1.15
N ARG A 320 -12.96 -4.10 -0.15
CA ARG A 320 -11.78 -3.24 -0.33
C ARG A 320 -10.57 -4.00 -0.88
N ASN A 321 -10.59 -5.33 -0.78
CA ASN A 321 -9.47 -6.18 -1.17
C ASN A 321 -9.49 -6.40 -2.69
N PRO A 322 -8.33 -6.38 -3.38
CA PRO A 322 -8.27 -6.71 -4.80
C PRO A 322 -8.80 -8.11 -5.08
N CYS A 323 -9.63 -8.22 -6.12
CA CYS A 323 -10.25 -9.47 -6.53
C CYS A 323 -9.59 -10.02 -7.80
N ILE A 324 -9.22 -11.31 -7.77
CA ILE A 324 -8.73 -12.08 -8.91
C ILE A 324 -9.91 -12.87 -9.48
N HIS A 325 -10.20 -12.68 -10.76
CA HIS A 325 -11.39 -13.21 -11.40
C HIS A 325 -11.08 -14.39 -12.32
N PHE A 326 -11.60 -15.57 -12.03
CA PHE A 326 -11.58 -16.70 -12.96
C PHE A 326 -12.98 -16.93 -13.49
N VAL A 327 -13.16 -16.82 -14.81
CA VAL A 327 -14.46 -17.03 -15.46
C VAL A 327 -14.40 -18.29 -16.31
N VAL A 328 -15.25 -19.27 -15.99
CA VAL A 328 -15.49 -20.45 -16.82
C VAL A 328 -16.80 -20.22 -17.58
N TYR A 329 -16.69 -19.86 -18.85
CA TYR A 329 -17.82 -19.55 -19.72
C TYR A 329 -18.23 -20.78 -20.53
N VAL A 330 -19.39 -21.36 -20.20
CA VAL A 330 -19.98 -22.47 -20.94
C VAL A 330 -20.38 -21.99 -22.33
N THR A 331 -19.92 -22.67 -23.37
CA THR A 331 -20.14 -22.21 -24.74
C THR A 331 -21.58 -22.53 -25.20
N PRO A 332 -22.35 -21.55 -25.72
CA PRO A 332 -23.71 -21.79 -26.22
C PRO A 332 -23.71 -22.85 -27.32
N CYS A 333 -24.76 -23.68 -27.37
CA CYS A 333 -24.86 -24.81 -28.30
C CYS A 333 -24.81 -24.38 -29.78
N SER A 334 -25.10 -23.11 -30.07
CA SER A 334 -25.01 -22.52 -31.42
C SER A 334 -23.58 -22.22 -31.88
N TYR A 335 -22.59 -22.24 -30.98
CA TYR A 335 -21.22 -21.75 -31.20
C TYR A 335 -20.14 -22.75 -30.77
N ILE A 336 -20.47 -24.04 -30.67
CA ILE A 336 -19.51 -25.10 -30.32
C ILE A 336 -18.73 -25.55 -31.58
N PRO A 337 -17.40 -25.77 -31.50
CA PRO A 337 -16.51 -25.39 -30.41
C PRO A 337 -16.01 -23.94 -30.57
N LEU A 338 -15.89 -23.22 -29.46
CA LEU A 338 -15.40 -21.85 -29.38
C LEU A 338 -13.98 -21.81 -28.79
N TYR A 339 -13.09 -21.03 -29.41
CA TYR A 339 -11.72 -20.82 -28.98
C TYR A 339 -11.32 -19.34 -29.04
N PHE A 340 -10.31 -18.96 -28.25
CA PHE A 340 -9.54 -17.74 -28.49
C PHE A 340 -8.52 -17.98 -29.59
N HIS A 341 -8.24 -16.95 -30.39
CA HIS A 341 -7.18 -16.97 -31.40
C HIS A 341 -6.13 -15.91 -31.07
N GLU A 342 -4.86 -16.33 -31.07
CA GLU A 342 -3.69 -15.50 -30.80
C GLU A 342 -2.52 -16.06 -31.61
N ASN A 343 -1.91 -15.24 -32.48
CA ASN A 343 -0.71 -15.59 -33.27
C ASN A 343 -0.83 -16.96 -34.01
N ASP A 344 -1.93 -17.15 -34.75
CA ASP A 344 -2.30 -18.40 -35.46
C ASP A 344 -2.52 -19.65 -34.57
N GLN A 345 -2.50 -19.51 -33.24
CA GLN A 345 -2.81 -20.58 -32.30
C GLN A 345 -4.23 -20.44 -31.74
N LEU A 346 -4.90 -21.58 -31.54
CA LEU A 346 -6.21 -21.66 -30.89
C LEU A 346 -6.04 -22.11 -29.44
N THR A 347 -6.60 -21.34 -28.51
CA THR A 347 -6.53 -21.61 -27.06
C THR A 347 -7.92 -21.59 -26.43
N THR A 348 -8.15 -22.39 -25.39
CA THR A 348 -9.43 -22.40 -24.65
C THR A 348 -9.51 -21.32 -23.59
N ALA A 349 -8.37 -20.76 -23.16
CA ALA A 349 -8.30 -19.82 -22.05
C ALA A 349 -7.37 -18.64 -22.35
N MET A 350 -7.80 -17.45 -21.95
CA MET A 350 -7.03 -16.21 -22.02
C MET A 350 -6.86 -15.59 -20.64
N MET A 351 -5.79 -14.80 -20.46
CA MET A 351 -5.53 -14.05 -19.24
C MET A 351 -5.66 -12.54 -19.51
N SER A 352 -6.28 -11.83 -18.59
CA SER A 352 -6.33 -10.37 -18.55
C SER A 352 -5.43 -9.88 -17.42
N ALA A 353 -4.39 -9.12 -17.78
CA ALA A 353 -3.41 -8.59 -16.83
C ALA A 353 -4.08 -7.84 -15.66
N ARG A 354 -3.61 -8.07 -14.43
CA ARG A 354 -4.12 -7.52 -13.16
C ARG A 354 -5.57 -7.88 -12.79
N TRP A 355 -6.32 -8.55 -13.66
CA TRP A 355 -7.74 -8.85 -13.45
C TRP A 355 -7.99 -10.34 -13.17
N GLY A 356 -7.37 -11.23 -13.96
CA GLY A 356 -7.67 -12.66 -13.88
C GLY A 356 -7.65 -13.36 -15.24
N GLY A 357 -8.54 -14.33 -15.45
CA GLY A 357 -8.62 -15.10 -16.68
C GLY A 357 -10.03 -15.55 -17.04
N VAL A 358 -10.21 -15.84 -18.33
CA VAL A 358 -11.46 -16.33 -18.92
C VAL A 358 -11.16 -17.60 -19.71
N GLN A 359 -11.93 -18.66 -19.47
CA GLN A 359 -11.83 -19.94 -20.13
C GLN A 359 -13.18 -20.32 -20.76
N PHE A 360 -13.16 -20.76 -22.01
CA PHE A 360 -14.30 -21.41 -22.65
C PHE A 360 -14.37 -22.89 -22.28
N LEU A 361 -15.54 -23.30 -21.84
CA LEU A 361 -15.88 -24.70 -21.57
C LEU A 361 -16.75 -25.22 -22.71
N ASN A 362 -16.11 -25.93 -23.64
CA ASN A 362 -16.78 -26.58 -24.77
C ASN A 362 -17.44 -27.89 -24.32
N ALA A 363 -18.76 -27.99 -24.50
CA ALA A 363 -19.50 -29.22 -24.27
C ALA A 363 -19.47 -30.15 -25.51
N ASN A 364 -19.79 -31.42 -25.31
CA ASN A 364 -19.95 -32.38 -26.40
C ASN A 364 -21.23 -32.06 -27.20
N GLU A 365 -21.19 -32.18 -28.52
CA GLU A 365 -22.35 -31.92 -29.41
C GLU A 365 -23.60 -32.73 -29.01
N ILE A 366 -23.40 -33.96 -28.50
CA ILE A 366 -24.46 -34.86 -28.01
C ILE A 366 -25.23 -34.23 -26.84
N SER A 367 -24.55 -33.58 -25.89
CA SER A 367 -25.18 -32.96 -24.71
C SER A 367 -26.15 -31.84 -25.09
N CYS A 368 -25.86 -31.12 -26.18
CA CYS A 368 -26.74 -30.07 -26.73
C CYS A 368 -27.96 -30.61 -27.48
N ASN A 369 -27.89 -31.80 -28.05
CA ASN A 369 -28.97 -32.38 -28.85
C ASN A 369 -29.93 -33.26 -28.03
N GLU A 370 -29.40 -33.99 -27.04
CA GLU A 370 -30.16 -34.99 -26.26
C GLU A 370 -30.53 -34.50 -24.86
N SER A 371 -30.23 -33.24 -24.50
CA SER A 371 -30.45 -32.64 -23.17
C SER A 371 -29.82 -33.41 -22.00
N VAL A 372 -28.75 -34.17 -22.28
CA VAL A 372 -27.99 -34.93 -21.28
C VAL A 372 -27.08 -33.99 -20.49
N SER A 373 -27.06 -34.16 -19.16
CA SER A 373 -26.20 -33.40 -18.26
C SER A 373 -24.73 -33.51 -18.66
N PHE A 374 -24.10 -32.38 -19.00
CA PHE A 374 -22.68 -32.30 -19.29
C PHE A 374 -21.89 -32.22 -17.99
N ILE A 375 -21.00 -33.19 -17.77
CA ILE A 375 -20.06 -33.22 -16.64
C ILE A 375 -18.67 -32.88 -17.20
N PRO A 376 -18.09 -31.72 -16.86
CA PRO A 376 -16.77 -31.36 -17.36
C PRO A 376 -15.65 -32.08 -16.62
N ASP A 377 -14.47 -32.18 -17.25
CA ASP A 377 -13.25 -32.61 -16.60
C ASP A 377 -12.63 -31.49 -15.75
N ASP A 378 -12.49 -31.76 -14.44
CA ASP A 378 -11.86 -30.86 -13.48
C ASP A 378 -10.42 -30.47 -13.89
N LEU A 379 -9.63 -31.40 -14.45
CA LEU A 379 -8.23 -31.12 -14.80
C LEU A 379 -8.11 -30.14 -15.98
N SER A 380 -8.97 -30.29 -16.99
CA SER A 380 -9.07 -29.40 -18.14
C SER A 380 -9.49 -27.97 -17.78
N ILE A 381 -10.24 -27.78 -16.68
CA ILE A 381 -10.60 -26.46 -16.16
C ILE A 381 -9.53 -25.90 -15.22
N MET A 382 -9.03 -26.71 -14.28
CA MET A 382 -8.13 -26.20 -13.25
C MET A 382 -6.70 -25.96 -13.75
N THR A 383 -6.22 -26.70 -14.75
CA THR A 383 -4.84 -26.52 -15.25
C THR A 383 -4.62 -25.10 -15.80
N PRO A 384 -5.45 -24.56 -16.71
CA PRO A 384 -5.35 -23.17 -17.13
C PRO A 384 -5.48 -22.16 -15.97
N ILE A 385 -6.43 -22.37 -15.06
CA ILE A 385 -6.64 -21.48 -13.89
C ILE A 385 -5.38 -21.39 -13.03
N ILE A 386 -4.74 -22.51 -12.71
CA ILE A 386 -3.51 -22.56 -11.90
C ILE A 386 -2.35 -21.89 -12.65
N THR A 387 -2.18 -22.16 -13.94
CA THR A 387 -1.14 -21.50 -14.76
C THR A 387 -1.33 -19.98 -14.84
N GLN A 388 -2.57 -19.52 -14.99
CA GLN A 388 -2.90 -18.08 -14.96
C GLN A 388 -2.69 -17.48 -13.58
N PHE A 389 -3.10 -18.18 -12.51
CA PHE A 389 -2.87 -17.75 -11.13
C PHE A 389 -1.38 -17.59 -10.83
N HIS A 390 -0.54 -18.54 -11.26
CA HIS A 390 0.93 -18.45 -11.16
C HIS A 390 1.48 -17.18 -11.82
N SER A 391 1.03 -16.86 -13.04
CA SER A 391 1.47 -15.63 -13.73
C SER A 391 0.95 -14.35 -13.04
N LEU A 392 -0.27 -14.37 -12.52
CA LEU A 392 -0.89 -13.24 -11.82
C LEU A 392 -0.24 -12.93 -10.47
N ILE A 393 0.20 -13.94 -9.71
CA ILE A 393 0.92 -13.76 -8.44
C ILE A 393 2.44 -13.56 -8.61
N GLY A 394 2.97 -13.71 -9.82
CA GLY A 394 4.39 -13.46 -10.12
C GLY A 394 5.34 -14.65 -9.92
N VAL A 395 4.86 -15.89 -10.02
CA VAL A 395 5.73 -17.09 -9.98
C VAL A 395 6.75 -17.00 -11.13
N PRO A 396 8.05 -17.26 -10.88
CA PRO A 396 9.06 -17.31 -11.95
C PRO A 396 8.71 -18.36 -13.02
N ASN A 397 8.63 -17.91 -14.26
CA ASN A 397 8.66 -18.76 -15.45
C ASN A 397 10.10 -19.19 -15.74
N MET A 398 10.32 -20.46 -16.05
CA MET A 398 11.67 -21.00 -16.30
C MET A 398 12.15 -20.73 -17.73
N SER A 399 13.46 -20.55 -17.92
CA SER A 399 14.07 -20.32 -19.22
C SER A 399 14.19 -21.60 -20.06
N LYS A 400 14.50 -21.46 -21.35
CA LYS A 400 14.63 -22.59 -22.31
C LYS A 400 15.81 -23.54 -22.04
N HIS A 401 16.73 -23.17 -21.15
CA HIS A 401 17.99 -23.90 -20.90
C HIS A 401 18.01 -24.65 -19.56
N MET A 402 16.91 -24.60 -18.81
CA MET A 402 16.75 -25.34 -17.55
C MET A 402 15.52 -26.23 -17.64
N SER A 403 15.68 -27.48 -17.22
CA SER A 403 14.56 -28.40 -17.04
C SER A 403 14.18 -28.51 -15.56
N LEU A 404 12.91 -28.82 -15.29
CA LEU A 404 12.37 -28.89 -13.94
C LEU A 404 12.04 -30.34 -13.59
N ILE A 405 12.34 -30.78 -12.37
CA ILE A 405 11.79 -32.04 -11.87
C ILE A 405 10.25 -31.94 -11.92
N PRO A 406 9.54 -32.93 -12.51
CA PRO A 406 8.10 -32.89 -12.67
C PRO A 406 7.40 -32.98 -11.31
N LEU A 407 6.60 -31.96 -11.00
CA LEU A 407 5.84 -31.89 -9.76
C LEU A 407 4.47 -32.56 -9.95
N LYS A 408 4.06 -33.41 -8.99
CA LYS A 408 2.78 -34.15 -9.03
C LYS A 408 1.64 -33.43 -8.31
N SER A 409 1.90 -32.26 -7.74
CA SER A 409 0.97 -31.41 -7.01
C SER A 409 0.83 -30.05 -7.68
N SER A 410 -0.25 -29.33 -7.35
CA SER A 410 -0.50 -27.94 -7.76
C SER A 410 0.25 -26.89 -6.93
N THR A 411 1.10 -27.33 -5.99
CA THR A 411 1.92 -26.47 -5.13
C THR A 411 3.12 -25.90 -5.89
N LEU A 412 3.82 -24.93 -5.28
CA LEU A 412 5.08 -24.39 -5.78
C LEU A 412 6.29 -25.18 -5.24
N ARG A 413 7.40 -25.11 -5.96
CA ARG A 413 8.72 -25.57 -5.49
C ARG A 413 9.26 -24.61 -4.43
N GLN A 414 10.17 -25.07 -3.57
CA GLN A 414 10.67 -24.27 -2.46
C GLN A 414 11.45 -23.03 -2.94
N TRP A 415 12.30 -23.19 -3.97
CA TRP A 415 12.99 -22.03 -4.57
C TRP A 415 12.02 -21.00 -5.19
N GLN A 416 10.86 -21.44 -5.72
CA GLN A 416 9.85 -20.53 -6.29
C GLN A 416 9.19 -19.69 -5.18
N LEU A 417 8.94 -20.28 -4.00
CA LEU A 417 8.49 -19.54 -2.83
C LEU A 417 9.52 -18.52 -2.37
N ASP A 418 10.80 -18.92 -2.27
CA ASP A 418 11.87 -18.03 -1.81
C ASP A 418 12.01 -16.81 -2.75
N SER A 419 11.91 -16.99 -4.08
CA SER A 419 11.89 -15.89 -5.05
C SER A 419 10.63 -15.02 -4.92
N MET A 420 9.46 -15.61 -4.67
CA MET A 420 8.23 -14.87 -4.37
C MET A 420 8.31 -14.07 -3.05
N TYR A 421 8.98 -14.59 -2.01
CA TYR A 421 9.18 -13.87 -0.75
C TYR A 421 10.04 -12.63 -1.00
N ARG A 422 11.16 -12.77 -1.72
CA ARG A 422 12.02 -11.64 -2.15
C ARG A 422 11.22 -10.61 -2.92
N LEU A 423 10.43 -11.03 -3.92
CA LEU A 423 9.58 -10.13 -4.71
C LEU A 423 8.56 -9.39 -3.85
N LYS A 424 7.88 -10.09 -2.94
CA LYS A 424 6.89 -9.49 -2.04
C LYS A 424 7.52 -8.48 -1.09
N ILE A 425 8.66 -8.81 -0.48
CA ILE A 425 9.41 -7.92 0.41
C ILE A 425 9.78 -6.64 -0.34
N ILE A 426 10.34 -6.74 -1.55
CA ILE A 426 10.72 -5.58 -2.36
C ILE A 426 9.51 -4.74 -2.76
N GLU A 427 8.42 -5.35 -3.23
CA GLU A 427 7.20 -4.63 -3.59
C GLU A 427 6.56 -3.92 -2.36
N GLN A 428 6.48 -4.58 -1.21
CA GLN A 428 5.93 -4.01 0.03
C GLN A 428 6.83 -2.90 0.61
N TYR A 429 8.14 -3.13 0.71
CA TYR A 429 9.10 -2.14 1.20
C TYR A 429 9.14 -0.91 0.30
N THR A 430 9.17 -1.11 -1.03
CA THR A 430 9.21 0.00 -1.99
C THR A 430 7.90 0.80 -1.95
N ASN A 431 6.74 0.14 -1.83
CA ASN A 431 5.48 0.86 -1.68
C ASN A 431 5.43 1.64 -0.35
N THR A 432 5.84 1.02 0.76
CA THR A 432 5.98 1.69 2.07
C THR A 432 6.82 2.95 1.98
N ARG A 433 8.01 2.86 1.36
CA ARG A 433 8.91 4.00 1.13
C ARG A 433 8.22 5.11 0.32
N ILE A 434 7.49 4.76 -0.74
CA ILE A 434 6.74 5.72 -1.56
C ILE A 434 5.63 6.38 -0.72
N THR A 435 4.78 5.60 -0.05
CA THR A 435 3.68 6.08 0.79
C THR A 435 4.17 6.99 1.92
N LEU A 436 5.23 6.62 2.64
CA LEU A 436 5.84 7.46 3.70
C LEU A 436 6.49 8.75 3.15
N THR A 437 7.15 8.68 2.00
CA THR A 437 7.72 9.87 1.33
C THR A 437 6.61 10.82 0.87
N SER A 438 5.54 10.30 0.27
CA SER A 438 4.38 11.09 -0.15
C SER A 438 3.64 11.70 1.04
N LEU A 439 3.46 10.94 2.13
CA LEU A 439 2.83 11.39 3.37
C LEU A 439 3.64 12.50 4.05
N SER A 440 4.95 12.30 4.23
CA SER A 440 5.83 13.30 4.84
C SER A 440 5.88 14.58 4.04
N ARG A 441 5.92 14.49 2.69
CA ARG A 441 5.83 15.66 1.80
C ARG A 441 4.51 16.40 1.96
N LEU A 442 3.38 15.70 1.89
CA LEU A 442 2.03 16.28 2.03
C LEU A 442 1.86 16.99 3.38
N LEU A 443 2.31 16.37 4.47
CA LEU A 443 2.23 16.95 5.82
C LEU A 443 3.26 18.07 6.07
N GLY A 444 4.34 18.12 5.29
CA GLY A 444 5.31 19.22 5.27
C GLY A 444 4.81 20.43 4.50
N GLU A 445 4.22 20.22 3.31
CA GLU A 445 3.64 21.27 2.47
C GLU A 445 2.35 21.86 3.07
N ILE A 446 1.54 21.07 3.78
CA ILE A 446 0.27 21.50 4.37
C ILE A 446 0.35 21.46 5.90
N SER A 447 0.79 22.57 6.50
CA SER A 447 0.97 22.73 7.96
C SER A 447 -0.31 22.53 8.78
N ASN A 448 -1.47 22.81 8.20
CA ASN A 448 -2.74 22.90 8.93
C ASN A 448 -3.46 21.54 9.10
N ILE A 449 -2.85 20.43 8.65
CA ILE A 449 -3.40 19.07 8.84
C ILE A 449 -3.13 18.60 10.28
N VAL A 450 -4.23 18.22 10.98
CA VAL A 450 -4.21 17.55 12.28
C VAL A 450 -3.60 16.15 12.14
N ILE A 451 -2.56 15.88 12.92
CA ILE A 451 -1.94 14.55 12.99
C ILE A 451 -2.28 13.95 14.35
N ILE A 452 -3.27 13.04 14.37
CA ILE A 452 -3.69 12.34 15.58
C ILE A 452 -2.64 11.31 16.03
N LYS A 453 -2.67 10.95 17.32
CA LYS A 453 -1.71 10.01 17.93
C LYS A 453 -1.69 8.63 17.25
N GLU A 454 -2.84 8.15 16.77
CA GLU A 454 -2.97 6.84 16.10
C GLU A 454 -2.21 6.82 14.77
N VAL A 455 -2.44 7.81 13.90
CA VAL A 455 -1.69 8.01 12.64
C VAL A 455 -0.21 8.21 12.93
N GLY A 456 0.14 9.06 13.90
CA GLY A 456 1.53 9.28 14.29
C GLY A 456 2.25 8.01 14.73
N LYS A 457 1.61 7.18 15.56
CA LYS A 457 2.15 5.87 15.97
C LYS A 457 2.32 4.95 14.76
N ALA A 458 1.32 4.86 13.87
CA ALA A 458 1.39 4.02 12.68
C ALA A 458 2.53 4.42 11.74
N VAL A 459 2.82 5.71 11.58
CA VAL A 459 3.98 6.19 10.81
C VAL A 459 5.30 5.76 11.46
N THR A 460 5.45 5.94 12.79
CA THR A 460 6.67 5.51 13.50
C THR A 460 6.87 3.99 13.45
N GLU A 461 5.80 3.22 13.64
CA GLU A 461 5.81 1.75 13.57
C GLU A 461 6.14 1.24 12.16
N SER A 462 5.63 1.91 11.13
CA SER A 462 5.96 1.65 9.72
C SER A 462 7.43 1.89 9.41
N VAL A 463 7.99 3.02 9.88
CA VAL A 463 9.41 3.35 9.71
C VAL A 463 10.31 2.35 10.45
N GLU A 464 9.99 2.03 11.71
CA GLU A 464 10.75 1.04 12.49
C GLU A 464 10.73 -0.34 11.78
N ALA A 465 9.57 -0.81 11.34
CA ALA A 465 9.45 -2.04 10.59
C ALA A 465 10.24 -2.00 9.26
N ALA A 466 10.18 -0.90 8.50
CA ALA A 466 10.95 -0.73 7.26
C ALA A 466 12.47 -0.78 7.49
N THR A 467 12.98 -0.23 8.59
CA THR A 467 14.42 -0.37 8.94
C THR A 467 14.80 -1.81 9.31
N LYS A 468 13.90 -2.56 9.97
CA LYS A 468 14.12 -3.98 10.28
C LYS A 468 14.14 -4.86 9.03
N VAL A 469 13.32 -4.56 8.02
CA VAL A 469 13.36 -5.27 6.71
C VAL A 469 14.78 -5.25 6.13
N LEU A 470 15.39 -4.06 6.03
CA LEU A 470 16.75 -3.92 5.50
C LEU A 470 17.76 -4.77 6.29
N HIS A 471 17.70 -4.70 7.62
CA HIS A 471 18.59 -5.45 8.51
C HIS A 471 18.43 -6.97 8.41
N CYS A 472 17.20 -7.47 8.27
CA CYS A 472 16.92 -8.89 8.06
C CYS A 472 17.38 -9.35 6.66
N LEU A 473 17.19 -8.53 5.62
CA LEU A 473 17.68 -8.81 4.26
C LEU A 473 19.23 -8.89 4.20
N GLU A 474 19.93 -7.95 4.84
CA GLU A 474 21.40 -7.99 4.96
C GLU A 474 21.93 -9.24 5.67
N ARG A 475 21.10 -9.87 6.51
CA ARG A 475 21.42 -11.11 7.24
C ARG A 475 20.91 -12.39 6.56
N GLY A 476 20.16 -12.29 5.46
CA GLY A 476 19.53 -13.42 4.78
C GLY A 476 18.28 -13.97 5.48
N GLN A 477 17.75 -13.29 6.50
CA GLN A 477 16.59 -13.69 7.29
C GLN A 477 15.28 -13.36 6.55
N LEU A 478 14.99 -14.06 5.44
CA LEU A 478 13.87 -13.72 4.54
C LEU A 478 12.48 -13.83 5.20
N GLU A 479 12.25 -14.78 6.10
CA GLU A 479 10.93 -14.97 6.74
C GLU A 479 10.61 -13.78 7.68
N GLU A 480 11.58 -13.37 8.50
CA GLU A 480 11.48 -12.17 9.35
C GLU A 480 11.35 -10.89 8.51
N ALA A 481 12.11 -10.80 7.40
CA ALA A 481 11.99 -9.67 6.48
C ALA A 481 10.60 -9.57 5.84
N LEU A 482 9.95 -10.70 5.54
CA LEU A 482 8.58 -10.76 5.01
C LEU A 482 7.53 -10.36 6.06
N GLU A 483 7.72 -10.76 7.33
CA GLU A 483 6.85 -10.32 8.42
C GLU A 483 6.94 -8.80 8.63
N TYR A 484 8.17 -8.25 8.74
CA TYR A 484 8.35 -6.81 8.89
C TYR A 484 7.93 -6.01 7.64
N SER A 485 8.08 -6.54 6.41
CA SER A 485 7.62 -5.83 5.20
C SER A 485 6.10 -5.75 5.15
N LYS A 486 5.40 -6.78 5.62
CA LYS A 486 3.95 -6.78 5.76
C LYS A 486 3.49 -5.74 6.78
N ILE A 487 4.09 -5.71 7.97
CA ILE A 487 3.77 -4.72 9.02
C ILE A 487 4.02 -3.30 8.51
N ALA A 488 5.17 -3.04 7.89
CA ALA A 488 5.53 -1.73 7.36
C ALA A 488 4.54 -1.23 6.29
N PHE A 489 4.14 -2.14 5.39
CA PHE A 489 3.16 -1.87 4.34
C PHE A 489 1.77 -1.57 4.93
N GLU A 490 1.22 -2.45 5.76
CA GLU A 490 -0.12 -2.26 6.35
C GLU A 490 -0.23 -0.98 7.19
N THR A 491 0.80 -0.67 7.99
CA THR A 491 0.80 0.54 8.84
C THR A 491 0.99 1.83 8.04
N SER A 492 1.78 1.83 6.95
CA SER A 492 1.89 3.00 6.05
C SER A 492 0.59 3.28 5.29
N GLU A 493 -0.04 2.26 4.72
CA GLU A 493 -1.31 2.41 4.00
C GLU A 493 -2.44 2.82 4.96
N PHE A 494 -2.48 2.25 6.17
CA PHE A 494 -3.41 2.68 7.22
C PHE A 494 -3.22 4.17 7.57
N ALA A 495 -1.98 4.60 7.78
CA ALA A 495 -1.68 5.99 8.11
C ALA A 495 -2.08 6.95 6.96
N PHE A 496 -1.74 6.61 5.72
CA PHE A 496 -2.01 7.44 4.54
C PHE A 496 -3.51 7.52 4.19
N THR A 497 -4.23 6.40 4.31
CA THR A 497 -5.69 6.35 4.02
C THR A 497 -6.57 6.76 5.20
N HIS A 498 -5.98 7.14 6.35
CA HIS A 498 -6.73 7.41 7.56
C HIS A 498 -7.70 8.60 7.38
N PRO A 499 -9.00 8.45 7.72
CA PRO A 499 -9.99 9.50 7.47
C PRO A 499 -9.64 10.87 8.07
N SER A 500 -8.92 10.94 9.19
CA SER A 500 -8.53 12.23 9.80
C SER A 500 -7.64 13.10 8.91
N LEU A 501 -6.84 12.51 8.02
CA LEU A 501 -5.98 13.26 7.08
C LEU A 501 -6.76 13.82 5.89
N LEU A 502 -7.91 13.21 5.57
CA LEU A 502 -8.78 13.59 4.44
C LEU A 502 -9.96 14.47 4.88
N ALA A 503 -10.48 14.27 6.09
CA ALA A 503 -11.74 14.85 6.56
C ALA A 503 -11.60 16.24 7.23
N LEU A 504 -10.37 16.69 7.50
CA LEU A 504 -10.09 18.00 8.12
C LEU A 504 -9.50 19.03 7.14
N LEU A 505 -9.67 18.78 5.84
CA LEU A 505 -9.52 19.80 4.81
C LEU A 505 -10.50 20.96 5.10
N TYR A 506 -9.94 22.16 5.23
CA TYR A 506 -10.63 23.46 5.36
C TYR A 506 -11.30 23.79 6.71
N PHE A 507 -10.48 24.14 7.70
CA PHE A 507 -10.62 25.49 8.29
C PHE A 507 -9.50 26.36 7.72
N PRO A 508 -9.71 27.06 6.57
CA PRO A 508 -8.69 27.90 5.98
C PRO A 508 -8.41 29.11 6.88
N ASP A 509 -7.19 29.62 6.83
CA ASP A 509 -6.79 30.75 7.68
C ASP A 509 -7.68 31.99 7.46
N ASP A 510 -8.23 32.17 6.25
CA ASP A 510 -9.22 33.22 5.96
C ASP A 510 -10.49 33.11 6.82
N GLN A 511 -10.99 31.89 7.08
CA GLN A 511 -12.14 31.67 7.98
C GLN A 511 -11.73 31.82 9.44
N LYS A 512 -10.51 31.42 9.81
CA LYS A 512 -9.92 31.70 11.13
C LYS A 512 -9.88 33.21 11.39
N TYR A 513 -9.40 34.00 10.43
CA TYR A 513 -9.37 35.47 10.52
C TYR A 513 -10.77 36.10 10.45
N ALA A 514 -11.69 35.59 9.63
CA ALA A 514 -13.07 36.10 9.58
C ALA A 514 -13.83 35.97 10.92
N VAL A 515 -13.54 34.91 11.70
CA VAL A 515 -14.10 34.73 13.05
C VAL A 515 -13.35 35.57 14.09
N TYR A 516 -12.02 35.65 14.01
CA TYR A 516 -11.21 36.30 15.05
C TYR A 516 -11.06 37.82 14.89
N ILE A 517 -11.06 38.38 13.67
CA ILE A 517 -10.92 39.84 13.47
C ILE A 517 -12.06 40.61 14.16
N PRO A 518 -13.36 40.26 14.01
CA PRO A 518 -14.43 40.96 14.71
C PRO A 518 -14.34 40.90 16.24
N LEU A 519 -13.74 39.84 16.79
CA LEU A 519 -13.56 39.65 18.24
C LEU A 519 -12.37 40.45 18.79
N PHE A 520 -11.23 40.41 18.11
CA PHE A 520 -9.99 41.01 18.62
C PHE A 520 -9.75 42.44 18.14
N LEU A 521 -10.22 42.85 16.96
CA LEU A 521 -10.01 44.21 16.44
C LEU A 521 -10.56 45.31 17.39
N PRO A 522 -11.77 45.19 17.98
CA PRO A 522 -12.28 46.18 18.93
C PRO A 522 -11.47 46.28 20.23
N VAL A 523 -10.77 45.20 20.63
CA VAL A 523 -9.90 45.17 21.81
C VAL A 523 -8.50 45.68 21.48
N MET A 524 -8.00 45.38 20.28
CA MET A 524 -6.64 45.73 19.85
C MET A 524 -6.49 47.21 19.49
N ILE A 525 -7.54 47.86 18.96
CA ILE A 525 -7.51 49.30 18.63
C ILE A 525 -7.25 50.18 19.88
N PRO A 526 -8.01 50.06 21.00
CA PRO A 526 -7.73 50.80 22.24
C PRO A 526 -6.33 50.53 22.80
N VAL A 527 -5.84 49.30 22.73
CA VAL A 527 -4.49 48.92 23.23
C VAL A 527 -3.38 49.58 22.41
N LEU A 528 -3.51 49.62 21.08
CA LEU A 528 -2.55 50.31 20.21
C LEU A 528 -2.61 51.83 20.38
N MET A 529 -3.77 52.40 20.69
CA MET A 529 -3.90 53.81 21.05
C MET A 529 -3.30 54.11 22.43
N SER A 530 -3.54 53.26 23.44
CA SER A 530 -2.99 53.45 24.78
C SER A 530 -1.47 53.32 24.80
N LEU A 531 -0.88 52.40 24.04
CA LEU A 531 0.57 52.30 23.83
C LEU A 531 1.20 53.61 23.31
N LYS A 532 0.50 54.34 22.42
CA LYS A 532 0.95 55.67 21.96
C LYS A 532 0.86 56.72 23.06
N GLY A 533 -0.22 56.69 23.86
CA GLY A 533 -0.40 57.54 25.04
C GLY A 533 0.71 57.31 26.08
N VAL A 534 0.91 56.07 26.50
CA VAL A 534 1.94 55.65 27.46
C VAL A 534 3.34 56.02 26.96
N ARG A 535 3.65 55.83 25.66
CA ARG A 535 4.94 56.26 25.09
C ARG A 535 5.15 57.78 25.19
N LYS A 536 4.10 58.58 24.93
CA LYS A 536 4.16 60.04 25.05
C LYS A 536 4.29 60.49 26.51
N TRP A 537 3.58 59.81 27.43
CA TRP A 537 3.65 60.04 28.87
C TRP A 537 5.03 59.71 29.44
N ILE A 538 5.62 58.55 29.11
CA ILE A 538 7.01 58.21 29.50
C ILE A 538 8.00 59.27 29.01
N TYR A 539 7.88 59.70 27.74
CA TYR A 539 8.74 60.74 27.16
C TYR A 539 8.64 62.07 27.92
N PHE A 540 7.41 62.49 28.27
CA PHE A 540 7.16 63.74 28.97
C PHE A 540 7.57 63.69 30.46
N LYS A 541 7.36 62.55 31.13
CA LYS A 541 7.59 62.39 32.58
C LYS A 541 9.05 62.09 32.95
N TYR A 542 9.79 61.37 32.10
CA TYR A 542 11.19 61.01 32.35
C TYR A 542 12.21 61.84 31.55
N ASN A 543 11.74 62.68 30.60
CA ASN A 543 12.53 63.69 29.89
C ASN A 543 13.85 63.17 29.29
N ILE A 544 13.76 62.10 28.50
CA ILE A 544 14.81 61.53 27.64
C ILE A 544 14.42 61.75 26.17
#